data_AF-A0A820Q3K7-F1
#
_entry.id   AF-A0A820Q3K7-F1
#
_cell.length_a   1.000
_cell.length_b   1.000
_cell.length_c   1.000
_cell.angle_alpha   90.00
_cell.angle_beta   90.00
_cell.angle_gamma   90.00
#
_symmetry.space_group_name_H-M   'P 1'
#
loop_
_entity.id
_entity.type
_entity.pdbx_description
1 polymer ?
#
loop_
_entity_poly.entity_id
_entity_poly.type
_entity_poly.pdbx_seq_one_letter_code
_entity_poly.pdbx_strand_id
1 'polypeptide(L)'
;MLTKLLKYSSSCIVVAVKRSVTTNQSNFHLSNQMKLLNDNKQFKKTLELFDKYTKNNTKTFSSYIITQALKACTHLGDLERGKTIHHHLISSRTKDDLYITTSLIHLYMQCNDIASAELLFDATTTKN
;
A
#
# COMPACT_ATOMS: atom_id res chain seq x y z
N MET A 1 -40.81 -15.51 -1.50
CA MET A 1 -40.82 -15.00 -0.10
C MET A 1 -39.39 -14.87 0.48
N LEU A 2 -38.37 -14.54 -0.31
CA LEU A 2 -36.95 -14.51 0.11
C LEU A 2 -36.31 -13.11 0.13
N THR A 3 -37.04 -12.05 -0.23
CA THR A 3 -36.53 -10.66 -0.19
C THR A 3 -36.74 -9.99 1.18
N LYS A 4 -37.33 -10.67 2.16
CA LYS A 4 -37.67 -10.08 3.48
C LYS A 4 -36.62 -10.31 4.59
N LEU A 5 -35.58 -11.14 4.36
CA LEU A 5 -34.55 -11.44 5.38
C LEU A 5 -33.36 -10.45 5.42
N LEU A 6 -33.42 -9.35 4.65
CA LEU A 6 -32.37 -8.31 4.63
C LEU A 6 -32.63 -7.12 5.59
N LYS A 7 -33.71 -7.12 6.39
CA LYS A 7 -34.09 -5.94 7.18
C LYS A 7 -33.92 -6.03 8.70
N TYR A 8 -33.63 -7.18 9.29
CA TYR A 8 -33.63 -7.33 10.76
C TYR A 8 -32.51 -8.26 11.27
N SER A 9 -31.28 -7.76 11.34
CA SER A 9 -30.42 -8.01 12.51
C SER A 9 -29.23 -7.04 12.51
N SER A 10 -29.29 -6.12 13.45
CA SER A 10 -28.27 -5.12 13.75
C SER A 10 -26.99 -5.76 14.31
N SER A 11 -25.92 -4.95 14.29
CA SER A 11 -24.62 -5.12 15.00
C SER A 11 -23.47 -5.74 14.21
N CYS A 12 -22.68 -4.86 13.57
CA CYS A 12 -21.25 -4.92 13.24
C CYS A 12 -20.69 -6.07 12.37
N ILE A 13 -21.18 -7.29 12.52
CA ILE A 13 -20.57 -8.51 11.94
C ILE A 13 -20.86 -8.61 10.44
N VAL A 14 -22.10 -8.37 9.99
CA VAL A 14 -22.46 -8.45 8.56
C VAL A 14 -21.82 -7.32 7.75
N VAL A 15 -21.64 -6.14 8.35
CA VAL A 15 -20.90 -5.02 7.74
C VAL A 15 -19.41 -5.35 7.64
N ALA A 16 -18.82 -5.99 8.65
CA ALA A 16 -17.43 -6.42 8.63
C ALA A 16 -17.18 -7.53 7.59
N VAL A 17 -18.09 -8.50 7.46
CA VAL A 17 -17.99 -9.63 6.51
C VAL A 17 -18.23 -9.19 5.06
N LYS A 18 -19.21 -8.32 4.78
CA LYS A 18 -19.36 -7.71 3.44
C LYS A 18 -18.19 -6.78 3.11
N ARG A 19 -17.63 -6.08 4.11
CA ARG A 19 -16.41 -5.28 3.93
C ARG A 19 -15.21 -6.16 3.60
N SER A 20 -14.94 -7.27 4.28
CA SER A 20 -13.75 -8.11 4.00
C SER A 20 -13.79 -8.78 2.63
N VAL A 21 -14.96 -9.25 2.17
CA VAL A 21 -15.11 -9.88 0.83
C VAL A 21 -14.95 -8.86 -0.31
N THR A 22 -15.48 -7.64 -0.17
CA THR A 22 -15.32 -6.56 -1.18
C THR A 22 -13.93 -5.91 -1.16
N THR A 23 -13.27 -5.86 0.01
CA THR A 23 -11.89 -5.34 0.15
C THR A 23 -10.88 -6.17 -0.64
N ASN A 24 -11.08 -7.48 -0.71
CA ASN A 24 -10.13 -8.36 -1.37
C ASN A 24 -10.18 -8.19 -2.89
N GLN A 25 -11.38 -8.01 -3.47
CA GLN A 25 -11.52 -7.71 -4.90
C GLN A 25 -11.00 -6.32 -5.29
N SER A 26 -11.20 -5.29 -4.46
CA SER A 26 -10.68 -3.94 -4.75
C SER A 26 -9.15 -3.86 -4.69
N ASN A 27 -8.53 -4.50 -3.69
CA ASN A 27 -7.07 -4.59 -3.59
C ASN A 27 -6.48 -5.47 -4.69
N PHE A 28 -7.14 -6.57 -5.05
CA PHE A 28 -6.70 -7.42 -6.16
C PHE A 28 -6.76 -6.69 -7.51
N HIS A 29 -7.84 -5.96 -7.78
CA HIS A 29 -7.95 -5.17 -9.01
C HIS A 29 -6.91 -4.05 -9.07
N LEU A 30 -6.76 -3.29 -7.98
CA LEU A 30 -5.77 -2.21 -7.88
C LEU A 30 -4.34 -2.74 -8.04
N SER A 31 -3.98 -3.81 -7.33
CA SER A 31 -2.64 -4.40 -7.41
C SER A 31 -2.30 -4.88 -8.82
N ASN A 32 -3.25 -5.52 -9.52
CA ASN A 32 -3.05 -5.96 -10.90
C ASN A 32 -2.87 -4.76 -11.85
N GLN A 33 -3.67 -3.71 -11.69
CA GLN A 33 -3.53 -2.49 -12.50
C GLN A 33 -2.21 -1.78 -12.25
N MET A 34 -1.81 -1.61 -10.99
CA MET A 34 -0.54 -0.98 -10.63
C MET A 34 0.65 -1.79 -11.14
N LYS A 35 0.60 -3.13 -11.05
CA LYS A 35 1.60 -4.00 -11.63
C LYS A 35 1.72 -3.77 -13.14
N LEU A 36 0.60 -3.84 -13.86
CA LEU A 36 0.57 -3.65 -15.31
C LEU A 36 1.12 -2.28 -15.73
N LEU A 37 0.77 -1.22 -15.00
CA LEU A 37 1.28 0.13 -15.29
C LEU A 37 2.80 0.23 -15.04
N ASN A 38 3.30 -0.36 -13.96
CA ASN A 38 4.74 -0.41 -13.65
C ASN A 38 5.53 -1.23 -14.68
N ASP A 39 5.01 -2.38 -15.10
CA ASP A 39 5.64 -3.22 -16.13
C ASP A 39 5.71 -2.48 -17.49
N ASN A 40 4.73 -1.61 -17.76
CA ASN A 40 4.71 -0.71 -18.91
C ASN A 40 5.47 0.61 -18.70
N LYS A 41 6.24 0.75 -17.61
CA LYS A 41 7.00 1.96 -17.23
C LYS A 41 6.13 3.23 -17.08
N GLN A 42 4.83 3.08 -16.87
CA GLN A 42 3.88 4.18 -16.68
C GLN A 42 3.81 4.60 -15.20
N PHE A 43 4.97 4.88 -14.58
CA PHE A 43 5.11 5.12 -13.14
C PHE A 43 4.23 6.27 -12.62
N LYS A 44 4.14 7.36 -13.38
CA LYS A 44 3.29 8.50 -13.01
C LYS A 44 1.81 8.10 -12.92
N LYS A 45 1.33 7.29 -13.87
CA LYS A 45 -0.05 6.79 -13.84
C LYS A 45 -0.28 5.78 -12.71
N THR A 46 0.72 4.95 -12.40
CA THR A 46 0.67 4.05 -11.22
C THR A 46 0.39 4.87 -9.96
N LEU A 47 1.09 5.98 -9.80
CA LEU A 47 0.95 6.88 -8.66
C LEU A 47 -0.37 7.66 -8.65
N GLU A 48 -0.81 8.18 -9.79
CA GLU A 48 -2.14 8.82 -9.92
C GLU A 48 -3.28 7.85 -9.56
N LEU A 49 -3.15 6.59 -9.99
CA LEU A 49 -4.10 5.52 -9.64
C LEU A 49 -4.07 5.27 -8.12
N PHE A 50 -2.88 5.15 -7.53
CA PHE A 50 -2.72 4.97 -6.09
C PHE A 50 -3.36 6.12 -5.29
N ASP A 51 -3.17 7.38 -5.68
CA ASP A 51 -3.79 8.54 -5.02
C ASP A 51 -5.31 8.52 -5.13
N LYS A 52 -5.83 8.19 -6.30
CA LYS A 52 -7.28 8.09 -6.53
C LYS A 52 -7.90 7.06 -5.58
N TYR A 53 -7.24 5.92 -5.39
CA TYR A 53 -7.74 4.89 -4.48
C TYR A 53 -7.57 5.27 -3.01
N THR A 54 -6.50 5.98 -2.64
CA THR A 54 -6.26 6.50 -1.29
C THR A 54 -7.30 7.53 -0.87
N LYS A 55 -7.69 8.44 -1.78
CA LYS A 55 -8.73 9.45 -1.51
C LYS A 55 -10.13 8.85 -1.34
N ASN A 56 -10.41 7.77 -2.07
CA ASN A 56 -11.75 7.16 -2.11
C ASN A 56 -11.96 6.07 -1.05
N ASN A 57 -10.90 5.58 -0.38
CA ASN A 57 -10.99 4.46 0.55
C ASN A 57 -10.17 4.70 1.81
N THR A 58 -10.81 4.58 2.97
CA THR A 58 -10.17 4.67 4.30
C THR A 58 -9.52 3.36 4.75
N LYS A 59 -9.05 2.51 3.83
CA LYS A 59 -8.62 1.14 4.11
C LYS A 59 -7.12 0.93 3.94
N THR A 60 -6.57 0.03 4.76
CA THR A 60 -5.20 -0.47 4.71
C THR A 60 -4.91 -1.16 3.37
N PHE A 61 -3.86 -0.71 2.68
CA PHE A 61 -3.36 -1.36 1.48
C PHE A 61 -2.58 -2.62 1.82
N SER A 62 -2.57 -3.60 0.91
CA SER A 62 -1.67 -4.74 1.05
C SER A 62 -0.23 -4.29 0.81
N SER A 63 0.72 -5.01 1.42
CA SER A 63 2.15 -4.78 1.24
C SER A 63 2.55 -4.72 -0.23
N TYR A 64 1.95 -5.58 -1.06
CA TYR A 64 2.19 -5.59 -2.50
C TYR A 64 1.81 -4.27 -3.19
N ILE A 65 0.67 -3.67 -2.86
CA ILE A 65 0.24 -2.38 -3.44
C ILE A 65 1.24 -1.29 -3.06
N ILE A 66 1.66 -1.29 -1.81
CA ILE A 66 2.63 -0.34 -1.27
C ILE A 66 3.99 -0.49 -1.97
N THR A 67 4.48 -1.71 -2.17
CA THR A 67 5.74 -1.93 -2.90
C THR A 67 5.64 -1.51 -4.37
N GLN A 68 4.50 -1.69 -5.03
CA GLN A 68 4.29 -1.15 -6.38
C GLN A 68 4.29 0.38 -6.42
N ALA A 69 3.69 1.04 -5.43
CA ALA A 69 3.74 2.50 -5.31
C ALA A 69 5.18 2.99 -5.07
N LEU A 70 5.91 2.37 -4.13
CA LEU A 70 7.30 2.70 -3.84
C LEU A 70 8.20 2.51 -5.07
N LYS A 71 8.05 1.40 -5.80
CA LYS A 71 8.78 1.16 -7.06
C LYS A 71 8.56 2.29 -8.07
N ALA A 72 7.32 2.78 -8.19
CA ALA A 72 7.02 3.90 -9.08
C ALA A 72 7.69 5.20 -8.60
N CYS A 73 7.68 5.48 -7.29
CA CYS A 73 8.43 6.61 -6.72
C CYS A 73 9.93 6.51 -7.00
N THR A 74 10.53 5.32 -6.83
CA THR A 74 11.94 5.06 -7.10
C THR A 74 12.31 5.40 -8.55
N HIS A 75 11.53 4.92 -9.51
CA HIS A 75 11.81 5.19 -10.93
C HIS A 75 11.59 6.64 -11.34
N LEU A 76 10.78 7.39 -10.59
CA LEU A 76 10.56 8.82 -10.83
C LEU A 76 11.50 9.71 -10.02
N GLY A 77 12.30 9.15 -9.10
CA GLY A 77 13.10 9.92 -8.15
C GLY A 77 12.25 10.73 -7.15
N ASP A 78 11.00 10.35 -6.93
CA ASP A 78 10.04 11.09 -6.10
C ASP A 78 10.19 10.70 -4.61
N LEU A 79 11.26 11.21 -3.99
CA LEU A 79 11.60 10.93 -2.60
C LEU A 79 10.53 11.43 -1.62
N GLU A 80 10.00 12.63 -1.84
CA GLU A 80 9.04 13.27 -0.93
C GLU A 80 7.75 12.48 -0.83
N ARG A 81 7.29 11.94 -1.96
CA ARG A 81 6.14 11.05 -1.97
C ARG A 81 6.44 9.71 -1.30
N GLY A 82 7.63 9.16 -1.51
CA GLY A 82 8.07 7.97 -0.81
C GLY A 82 8.11 8.14 0.71
N LYS A 83 8.60 9.29 1.21
CA LYS A 83 8.55 9.67 2.63
C LYS A 83 7.13 9.78 3.15
N THR A 84 6.21 10.35 2.35
CA THR A 84 4.78 10.42 2.72
C THR A 84 4.18 9.03 2.90
N ILE A 85 4.49 8.10 1.99
CA ILE A 85 4.07 6.69 2.11
C ILE A 85 4.69 6.06 3.36
N HIS A 86 5.99 6.24 3.59
CA HIS A 86 6.68 5.72 4.77
C HIS A 86 6.04 6.22 6.08
N HIS A 87 5.78 7.52 6.19
CA HIS A 87 5.12 8.11 7.36
C HIS A 87 3.71 7.52 7.60
N HIS A 88 2.96 7.27 6.52
CA HIS A 88 1.66 6.61 6.60
C HIS A 88 1.76 5.17 7.11
N LEU A 89 2.80 4.43 6.72
CA LEU A 89 3.03 3.05 7.19
C LEU A 89 3.32 2.97 8.69
N ILE A 90 4.15 3.89 9.18
CA ILE A 90 4.45 4.02 10.62
C ILE A 90 3.17 4.37 11.39
N SER A 91 2.40 5.34 10.89
CA SER A 91 1.17 5.82 11.54
C SER A 91 0.06 4.76 11.56
N SER A 92 -0.03 3.93 10.52
CA SER A 92 -1.04 2.88 10.40
C SER A 92 -0.74 1.62 11.22
N ARG A 93 0.42 1.57 11.93
CA ARG A 93 0.91 0.37 12.63
C ARG A 93 0.87 -0.87 11.71
N THR A 94 1.19 -0.67 10.43
CA THR A 94 1.30 -1.79 9.51
C THR A 94 2.35 -2.75 10.08
N LYS A 95 2.02 -4.04 10.17
CA LYS A 95 2.98 -5.05 10.65
C LYS A 95 4.25 -4.92 9.83
N ASP A 96 5.40 -4.98 10.52
CA ASP A 96 6.71 -4.97 9.87
C ASP A 96 6.73 -6.02 8.77
N ASP A 97 6.73 -5.54 7.52
CA ASP A 97 6.75 -6.38 6.33
C ASP A 97 8.08 -6.14 5.63
N LEU A 98 8.91 -7.18 5.61
CA LEU A 98 10.25 -7.14 5.03
C LEU A 98 10.24 -6.68 3.57
N TYR A 99 9.18 -6.98 2.80
CA TYR A 99 9.07 -6.54 1.42
C TYR A 99 8.88 -5.02 1.31
N ILE A 100 8.10 -4.44 2.22
CA ILE A 100 7.90 -2.99 2.28
C ILE A 100 9.20 -2.31 2.71
N THR A 101 9.85 -2.81 3.76
CA THR A 101 11.10 -2.23 4.26
C THR A 101 12.21 -2.31 3.23
N THR A 102 12.38 -3.45 2.55
CA THR A 102 13.34 -3.59 1.44
C THR A 102 13.05 -2.60 0.31
N SER A 103 11.77 -2.39 -0.01
CA SER A 103 11.37 -1.43 -1.05
C SER A 103 11.64 0.03 -0.63
N LEU A 104 11.46 0.37 0.65
CA LEU A 104 11.81 1.67 1.21
C LEU A 104 13.32 1.91 1.17
N ILE A 105 14.12 0.93 1.61
CA ILE A 105 15.59 1.00 1.53
C ILE A 105 16.02 1.27 0.09
N HIS A 106 15.49 0.51 -0.88
CA HIS A 106 15.82 0.71 -2.28
C HIS A 106 15.43 2.10 -2.80
N LEU A 107 14.26 2.61 -2.42
CA LEU A 107 13.84 3.99 -2.73
C LEU A 107 14.84 5.01 -2.18
N TYR A 108 15.16 4.95 -0.89
CA TYR A 108 16.06 5.90 -0.25
C TYR A 108 17.46 5.86 -0.87
N MET A 109 17.98 4.68 -1.18
CA MET A 109 19.26 4.53 -1.89
C MET A 109 19.26 5.17 -3.27
N GLN A 110 18.23 4.90 -4.09
CA GLN A 110 18.13 5.45 -5.45
C GLN A 110 17.87 6.96 -5.47
N CYS A 111 17.22 7.49 -4.44
CA CYS A 111 17.03 8.92 -4.23
C CYS A 111 18.19 9.58 -3.46
N ASN A 112 19.30 8.87 -3.25
CA ASN A 112 20.54 9.37 -2.65
C ASN A 112 20.44 9.79 -1.17
N ASP A 113 19.42 9.32 -0.45
CA ASP A 113 19.20 9.50 1.00
C ASP A 113 19.71 8.26 1.75
N ILE A 114 21.04 8.10 1.72
CA ILE A 114 21.73 6.90 2.23
C ILE A 114 21.52 6.74 3.75
N ALA A 115 21.53 7.84 4.50
CA ALA A 115 21.33 7.81 5.95
C ALA A 115 19.99 7.19 6.34
N SER A 116 18.90 7.54 5.64
CA SER A 116 17.58 6.93 5.88
C SER A 116 17.54 5.44 5.50
N ALA A 117 18.27 5.05 4.45
CA ALA A 117 18.38 3.66 4.04
C ALA A 117 19.13 2.81 5.09
N GLU A 118 20.24 3.30 5.62
CA GLU A 118 21.03 2.64 6.67
C GLU A 118 20.22 2.45 7.96
N LEU A 119 19.52 3.50 8.41
CA LEU A 119 18.66 3.41 9.59
C LEU A 119 17.57 2.32 9.46
N LEU A 120 16.97 2.20 8.28
CA LEU A 120 15.99 1.14 8.03
C LEU A 120 16.65 -0.25 7.98
N PHE A 121 17.82 -0.36 7.38
CA PHE A 121 18.57 -1.61 7.31
C PHE A 121 18.96 -2.11 8.70
N ASP A 122 19.52 -1.24 9.55
CA ASP A 122 19.92 -1.59 10.92
C ASP A 122 18.72 -1.98 11.79
N ALA A 123 17.59 -1.28 11.62
CA ALA A 123 16.34 -1.61 12.30
C ALA A 123 15.80 -3.00 11.90
N THR A 124 16.09 -3.48 10.68
CA THR A 124 15.73 -4.84 10.25
C THR A 124 16.69 -5.90 10.73
N THR A 125 17.99 -5.63 10.75
CA THR A 125 19.02 -6.60 11.18
C THR A 125 19.00 -6.84 12.69
N THR A 126 18.63 -5.84 13.49
CA THR A 126 18.57 -5.93 14.96
C THR A 126 17.39 -6.79 15.47
N LYS A 127 16.45 -7.17 14.59
CA LYS A 127 15.24 -7.95 14.93
C LYS A 127 15.34 -9.45 14.60
N ASN A 128 16.48 -9.94 14.11
CA ASN A 128 16.69 -11.35 13.74
C ASN A 128 17.40 -12.15 14.84
#